data_AF-A0A834Q0S0-F1
#
_entry.id   AF-A0A834Q0S0-F1
#
_cell.length_a   1.000
_cell.length_b   1.000
_cell.length_c   1.000
_cell.angle_alpha   90.00
_cell.angle_beta   90.00
_cell.angle_gamma   90.00
#
_symmetry.space_group_name_H-M   'P 1'
#
loop_
_entity.id
_entity.type
_entity.pdbx_description
1 polymer ?
#
loop_
_entity_poly.entity_id
_entity_poly.type
_entity_poly.pdbx_seq_one_letter_code
_entity_poly.pdbx_strand_id
1 'polypeptide(L)'
;MTLLLFHLQLWNNYFHLAVAFITQDSLQLEQFSHTKYNKILNKYGDMRRLIGFSIRDMWYKLGQNKICFIPGMVGPILEMTLIPEAELRKATIPIFFDMMLCEYQRSGDFKKFENEIILKLDHEVEGGRGDEQYVQLLESILMECAAEHPTIAKSVENFVNLVKGLLEKLLDYRGVMTDESKDNRMSCTVNLLNFYKDNNREEMYIRYLYKLRDLHLDCDNYTEAAYTLLLHTWLLKWSDEQCASQVMQTGQQHPQTHRQLKETLYETIIGYFDKGKMWEEAISLCKELAEQYEMEIFDYELLSQNLIQQAKFYENIMKILRPKPDYFAVGYYGQGFPSFLRNKVFIYRGKEYERREDFQLQLMSQFPNAEKMNTTSAPGDDVKNAPGQCILGHSSHGAGHEQHCGHLSP
;
A
#
# COMPACT_ATOMS: atom_id res chain seq x y z
N MET A 1 -35.32 7.59 -40.12
CA MET A 1 -34.98 6.49 -39.20
C MET A 1 -34.17 7.12 -38.08
N THR A 2 -34.84 7.36 -36.95
CA THR A 2 -34.29 8.03 -35.76
C THR A 2 -33.04 7.30 -35.28
N LEU A 3 -31.90 7.99 -35.29
CA LEU A 3 -30.73 7.59 -34.51
C LEU A 3 -31.21 7.50 -33.05
N LEU A 4 -31.31 6.27 -32.52
CA LEU A 4 -31.51 6.04 -31.09
C LEU A 4 -30.38 6.76 -30.36
N LEU A 5 -30.70 7.88 -29.72
CA LEU A 5 -29.76 8.65 -28.91
C LEU A 5 -29.29 7.71 -27.79
N PHE A 6 -28.00 7.39 -27.76
CA PHE A 6 -27.44 6.60 -26.67
C PHE A 6 -27.52 7.42 -25.37
N HIS A 7 -28.42 7.04 -24.46
CA HIS A 7 -28.63 7.71 -23.19
C HIS A 7 -27.59 7.28 -22.15
N LEU A 8 -26.36 7.79 -22.28
CA LEU A 8 -25.23 7.47 -21.40
C LEU A 8 -25.59 7.58 -19.90
N GLN A 9 -26.24 8.68 -19.51
CA GLN A 9 -26.58 8.92 -18.09
C GLN A 9 -27.57 7.89 -17.54
N LEU A 10 -28.54 7.44 -18.36
CA LEU A 10 -29.51 6.45 -17.93
C LEU A 10 -28.83 5.11 -17.63
N TRP A 11 -27.95 4.67 -18.52
CA TRP A 11 -27.17 3.44 -18.36
C TRP A 11 -26.20 3.54 -17.19
N ASN A 12 -25.55 4.70 -17.02
CA ASN A 12 -24.68 4.97 -15.89
C ASN A 12 -25.44 4.81 -14.57
N ASN A 13 -26.60 5.48 -14.45
CA ASN A 13 -27.47 5.36 -13.28
C ASN A 13 -27.98 3.93 -13.07
N TYR A 14 -28.31 3.19 -14.14
CA TYR A 14 -28.73 1.79 -14.05
C TYR A 14 -27.65 0.92 -13.41
N PHE A 15 -26.40 1.01 -13.88
CA PHE A 15 -25.31 0.21 -13.33
C PHE A 15 -25.02 0.57 -11.87
N HIS A 16 -24.95 1.86 -11.54
CA HIS A 16 -24.74 2.27 -10.15
C HIS A 16 -25.87 1.83 -9.22
N LEU A 17 -27.13 1.95 -9.66
CA LEU A 17 -28.27 1.49 -8.87
C LEU A 17 -28.25 -0.03 -8.68
N ALA A 18 -27.94 -0.78 -9.75
CA ALA A 18 -27.88 -2.23 -9.70
C ALA A 18 -26.75 -2.72 -8.78
N VAL A 19 -25.57 -2.09 -8.84
CA VAL A 19 -24.45 -2.34 -7.94
C VAL A 19 -24.82 -1.99 -6.50
N ALA A 20 -25.35 -0.80 -6.24
CA ALA A 20 -25.79 -0.38 -4.90
C ALA A 20 -26.84 -1.35 -4.31
N PHE A 21 -27.74 -1.88 -5.15
CA PHE A 21 -28.73 -2.85 -4.72
C PHE A 21 -28.07 -4.16 -4.27
N ILE A 22 -27.07 -4.69 -4.98
CA ILE A 22 -26.44 -5.96 -4.61
C ILE A 22 -25.38 -5.82 -3.50
N THR A 23 -24.80 -4.63 -3.32
CA THR A 23 -23.78 -4.37 -2.29
C THR A 23 -24.37 -3.97 -0.94
N GLN A 24 -25.67 -3.69 -0.85
CA GLN A 24 -26.32 -3.35 0.42
C GLN A 24 -26.18 -4.46 1.48
N ASP A 25 -26.02 -4.07 2.75
CA ASP A 25 -25.80 -4.99 3.89
C ASP A 25 -26.89 -6.05 4.04
N SER A 26 -28.14 -5.70 3.71
CA SER A 26 -29.28 -6.62 3.82
C SER A 26 -29.18 -7.84 2.88
N LEU A 27 -28.36 -7.75 1.84
CA LEU A 27 -28.11 -8.84 0.89
C LEU A 27 -26.76 -9.53 1.10
N GLN A 28 -25.91 -9.09 2.03
CA GLN A 28 -24.65 -9.78 2.36
C GLN A 28 -24.93 -10.99 3.27
N LEU A 29 -25.47 -12.04 2.65
CA LEU A 29 -26.00 -13.21 3.34
C LEU A 29 -24.94 -13.92 4.22
N GLU A 30 -23.67 -13.86 3.83
CA GLU A 30 -22.51 -14.38 4.56
C GLU A 30 -22.33 -13.78 5.96
N GLN A 31 -22.87 -12.57 6.21
CA GLN A 31 -22.83 -11.93 7.52
C GLN A 31 -23.93 -12.43 8.46
N PHE A 32 -24.91 -13.19 7.94
CA PHE A 32 -26.02 -13.69 8.73
C PHE A 32 -25.73 -15.05 9.35
N SER A 33 -26.44 -15.36 10.44
CA SER A 33 -26.43 -16.70 11.01
C SER A 33 -26.92 -17.74 10.00
N HIS A 34 -26.41 -18.96 10.10
CA HIS A 34 -26.73 -20.05 9.18
C HIS A 34 -28.25 -20.29 9.03
N THR A 35 -29.01 -20.18 10.12
CA THR A 35 -30.48 -20.30 10.10
C THR A 35 -31.16 -19.19 9.29
N LYS A 36 -30.71 -17.94 9.46
CA LYS A 36 -31.26 -16.79 8.72
C LYS A 36 -30.88 -16.87 7.24
N TYR A 37 -29.62 -17.20 6.95
CA TYR A 37 -29.11 -17.46 5.60
C TYR A 37 -30.00 -18.46 4.85
N ASN A 38 -30.17 -19.67 5.39
CA ASN A 38 -30.95 -20.74 4.76
C ASN A 38 -32.42 -20.34 4.55
N LYS A 39 -33.02 -19.62 5.51
CA LYS A 39 -34.42 -19.18 5.39
C LYS A 39 -34.61 -18.16 4.27
N ILE A 40 -33.67 -17.22 4.11
CA ILE A 40 -33.71 -16.22 3.04
C ILE A 40 -33.49 -16.91 1.68
N LEU A 41 -32.45 -17.74 1.58
CA LEU A 41 -32.12 -18.44 0.34
C LEU A 41 -33.26 -19.34 -0.14
N ASN A 42 -33.89 -20.10 0.76
CA ASN A 42 -35.02 -20.97 0.40
C ASN A 42 -36.27 -20.20 -0.04
N LYS A 43 -36.46 -18.98 0.46
CA LYS A 43 -37.68 -18.19 0.18
C LYS A 43 -37.54 -17.30 -1.05
N TYR A 44 -36.37 -16.70 -1.25
CA TYR A 44 -36.16 -15.66 -2.27
C TYR A 44 -35.03 -15.98 -3.26
N GLY A 45 -34.26 -17.06 -3.03
CA GLY A 45 -33.01 -17.29 -3.74
C GLY A 45 -31.94 -16.27 -3.38
N ASP A 46 -30.81 -16.30 -4.11
CA ASP A 46 -29.79 -15.26 -4.01
C ASP A 46 -30.08 -14.18 -5.06
N MET A 47 -30.72 -13.09 -4.61
CA MET A 47 -31.06 -11.95 -5.47
C MET A 47 -29.82 -11.30 -6.10
N ARG A 48 -28.65 -11.41 -5.48
CA ARG A 48 -27.40 -10.83 -6.00
C ARG A 48 -27.00 -11.50 -7.31
N ARG A 49 -27.20 -12.83 -7.43
CA ARG A 49 -26.96 -13.56 -8.69
C ARG A 49 -27.82 -13.05 -9.83
N LEU A 50 -29.12 -12.89 -9.59
CA LEU A 50 -30.08 -12.46 -10.62
C LEU A 50 -29.73 -11.06 -11.18
N ILE A 51 -29.41 -10.13 -10.28
CA ILE A 51 -29.03 -8.77 -10.67
C ILE A 51 -27.63 -8.74 -11.28
N GLY A 52 -26.66 -9.48 -10.75
CA GLY A 52 -25.32 -9.59 -11.32
C GLY A 52 -25.32 -10.14 -12.75
N PHE A 53 -26.14 -11.16 -13.03
CA PHE A 53 -26.32 -11.67 -14.40
C PHE A 53 -27.00 -10.63 -15.30
N SER A 54 -27.94 -9.85 -14.76
CA SER A 54 -28.56 -8.74 -15.49
C SER A 54 -27.54 -7.65 -15.83
N ILE A 55 -26.66 -7.28 -14.89
CA ILE A 55 -25.56 -6.33 -15.10
C ILE A 55 -24.64 -6.83 -16.21
N ARG A 56 -24.20 -8.11 -16.13
CA ARG A 56 -23.37 -8.75 -17.15
C ARG A 56 -24.04 -8.69 -18.53
N ASP A 57 -25.29 -9.13 -18.63
CA ASP A 57 -26.00 -9.20 -19.91
C ASP A 57 -26.22 -7.80 -20.50
N MET A 58 -26.49 -6.79 -19.66
CA MET A 58 -26.58 -5.40 -20.11
C MET A 58 -25.23 -4.85 -20.56
N TRP A 59 -24.15 -5.15 -19.84
CA TRP A 59 -22.80 -4.74 -20.22
C TRP A 59 -22.44 -5.21 -21.63
N TYR A 60 -22.67 -6.49 -21.94
CA TYR A 60 -22.39 -7.02 -23.28
C TYR A 60 -23.31 -6.45 -24.37
N LYS A 61 -24.51 -5.98 -24.03
CA LYS A 61 -25.44 -5.29 -24.97
C LYS A 61 -25.03 -3.86 -25.31
N LEU A 62 -24.12 -3.23 -24.56
CA LEU A 62 -23.67 -1.85 -24.83
C LEU A 62 -22.88 -1.69 -26.14
N GLY A 63 -22.32 -2.79 -26.67
CA GLY A 63 -21.54 -2.77 -27.91
C GLY A 63 -20.36 -1.78 -27.85
N GLN A 64 -20.28 -0.88 -28.83
CA GLN A 64 -19.20 0.11 -28.93
C GLN A 64 -19.23 1.20 -27.83
N ASN A 65 -20.33 1.31 -27.08
CA ASN A 65 -20.49 2.35 -26.05
C ASN A 65 -19.83 1.99 -24.71
N LYS A 66 -19.35 0.76 -24.53
CA LYS A 66 -18.71 0.28 -23.28
C LYS A 66 -17.57 1.17 -22.80
N ILE A 67 -16.74 1.61 -23.73
CA ILE A 67 -15.62 2.52 -23.53
C ILE A 67 -16.00 3.86 -22.87
N CYS A 68 -17.25 4.33 -23.03
CA CYS A 68 -17.70 5.57 -22.37
C CYS A 68 -17.89 5.39 -20.85
N PHE A 69 -17.88 4.15 -20.37
CA PHE A 69 -17.98 3.81 -18.95
C PHE A 69 -16.62 3.47 -18.33
N ILE A 70 -15.54 3.41 -19.12
CA ILE A 70 -14.20 3.12 -18.63
C ILE A 70 -13.45 4.46 -18.48
N PRO A 71 -12.87 4.78 -17.32
CA PRO A 71 -12.68 3.91 -16.14
C PRO A 71 -13.81 3.93 -15.10
N GLY A 72 -14.80 4.83 -15.21
CA GLY A 72 -15.78 5.11 -14.13
C GLY A 72 -16.61 3.92 -13.60
N MET A 73 -16.76 2.84 -14.37
CA MET A 73 -17.50 1.64 -13.99
C MET A 73 -16.62 0.52 -13.41
N VAL A 74 -15.30 0.68 -13.40
CA VAL A 74 -14.37 -0.30 -12.82
C VAL A 74 -14.63 -0.48 -11.33
N GLY A 75 -14.73 0.61 -10.57
CA GLY A 75 -15.03 0.58 -9.12
C GLY A 75 -16.35 -0.12 -8.79
N PRO A 76 -17.49 0.30 -9.36
CA PRO A 76 -18.78 -0.36 -9.11
C PRO A 76 -18.79 -1.86 -9.48
N ILE A 77 -18.15 -2.25 -10.59
CA ILE A 77 -18.08 -3.68 -10.94
C ILE A 77 -17.16 -4.43 -9.98
N LEU A 78 -16.10 -3.79 -9.48
CA LEU A 78 -15.23 -4.37 -8.46
C LEU A 78 -15.95 -4.61 -7.13
N GLU A 79 -16.75 -3.67 -6.65
CA GLU A 79 -17.57 -3.85 -5.44
C GLU A 79 -18.45 -5.12 -5.56
N MET A 80 -19.05 -5.32 -6.74
CA MET A 80 -19.85 -6.50 -7.04
C MET A 80 -19.00 -7.78 -7.08
N THR A 81 -17.85 -7.77 -7.75
CA THR A 81 -17.03 -8.98 -7.91
C THR A 81 -16.41 -9.41 -6.59
N LEU A 82 -16.21 -8.50 -5.63
CA LEU A 82 -15.66 -8.84 -4.32
C LEU A 82 -16.67 -9.54 -3.38
N ILE A 83 -17.97 -9.53 -3.69
CA ILE A 83 -19.00 -10.27 -2.93
C ILE A 83 -18.63 -11.76 -2.88
N PRO A 84 -18.63 -12.42 -1.71
CA PRO A 84 -18.23 -13.83 -1.54
C PRO A 84 -19.33 -14.80 -2.00
N GLU A 85 -19.66 -14.71 -3.28
CA GLU A 85 -20.61 -15.56 -3.97
C GLU A 85 -19.97 -16.05 -5.28
N ALA A 86 -19.62 -17.34 -5.34
CA ALA A 86 -18.76 -17.88 -6.38
C ALA A 86 -19.36 -17.81 -7.80
N GLU A 87 -20.67 -18.01 -7.95
CA GLU A 87 -21.29 -18.00 -9.28
C GLU A 87 -21.44 -16.57 -9.83
N LEU A 88 -21.72 -15.61 -8.96
CA LEU A 88 -21.68 -14.18 -9.27
C LEU A 88 -20.27 -13.78 -9.72
N ARG A 89 -19.23 -14.11 -8.93
CA ARG A 89 -17.81 -13.86 -9.27
C ARG A 89 -17.46 -14.37 -10.66
N LYS A 90 -17.73 -15.66 -10.93
CA LYS A 90 -17.46 -16.28 -12.22
C LYS A 90 -18.16 -15.59 -13.39
N ALA A 91 -19.38 -15.09 -13.18
CA ALA A 91 -20.14 -14.41 -14.21
C ALA A 91 -19.69 -12.96 -14.45
N THR A 92 -19.15 -12.28 -13.44
CA THR A 92 -18.86 -10.84 -13.52
C THR A 92 -17.39 -10.51 -13.72
N ILE A 93 -16.45 -11.34 -13.26
CA ILE A 93 -15.01 -11.16 -13.50
C ILE A 93 -14.67 -11.03 -15.00
N PRO A 94 -15.27 -11.79 -15.95
CA PRO A 94 -15.01 -11.62 -17.38
C PRO A 94 -15.30 -10.21 -17.92
N ILE A 95 -16.09 -9.40 -17.22
CA ILE A 95 -16.34 -8.01 -17.60
C ILE A 95 -15.05 -7.18 -17.54
N PHE A 96 -14.14 -7.47 -16.60
CA PHE A 96 -12.84 -6.80 -16.54
C PHE A 96 -11.98 -7.11 -17.76
N PHE A 97 -12.00 -8.35 -18.25
CA PHE A 97 -11.32 -8.67 -19.50
C PHE A 97 -11.91 -7.91 -20.68
N ASP A 98 -13.23 -7.83 -20.76
CA ASP A 98 -13.91 -7.07 -21.81
C ASP A 98 -13.63 -5.56 -21.73
N MET A 99 -13.46 -5.00 -20.53
CA MET A 99 -12.99 -3.62 -20.33
C MET A 99 -11.57 -3.42 -20.87
N MET A 100 -10.63 -4.32 -20.52
CA MET A 100 -9.26 -4.28 -21.06
C MET A 100 -9.26 -4.38 -22.58
N LEU A 101 -10.07 -5.27 -23.16
CA LEU A 101 -10.17 -5.44 -24.61
C LEU A 101 -10.74 -4.19 -25.29
N CYS A 102 -11.79 -3.59 -24.72
CA CYS A 102 -12.39 -2.36 -25.25
C CYS A 102 -11.41 -1.18 -25.27
N GLU A 103 -10.62 -1.02 -24.21
CA GLU A 103 -9.59 0.02 -24.14
C GLU A 103 -8.43 -0.29 -25.10
N TYR A 104 -7.94 -1.53 -25.10
CA TYR A 104 -6.84 -1.97 -25.97
C TYR A 104 -7.14 -1.77 -27.46
N GLN A 105 -8.37 -2.08 -27.89
CA GLN A 105 -8.80 -1.84 -29.28
C GLN A 105 -8.82 -0.36 -29.67
N ARG A 106 -8.92 0.55 -28.69
CA ARG A 106 -8.99 2.01 -28.90
C ARG A 106 -7.62 2.67 -28.84
N SER A 107 -6.79 2.34 -27.84
CA SER A 107 -5.52 3.02 -27.54
C SER A 107 -4.28 2.16 -27.79
N GLY A 108 -4.41 0.85 -27.96
CA GLY A 108 -3.28 -0.09 -28.03
C GLY A 108 -2.71 -0.49 -26.66
N ASP A 109 -3.30 -0.01 -25.57
CA ASP A 109 -3.04 -0.39 -24.18
C ASP A 109 -4.34 -0.28 -23.36
N PHE A 110 -4.32 -0.73 -22.10
CA PHE A 110 -5.44 -0.60 -21.15
C PHE A 110 -5.02 0.10 -19.84
N LYS A 111 -4.15 1.13 -19.95
CA LYS A 111 -3.56 1.76 -18.76
C LYS A 111 -4.57 2.48 -17.88
N LYS A 112 -5.67 3.01 -18.42
CA LYS A 112 -6.71 3.67 -17.60
C LYS A 112 -7.45 2.65 -16.76
N PHE A 113 -7.85 1.52 -17.35
CA PHE A 113 -8.44 0.41 -16.62
C PHE A 113 -7.49 -0.11 -15.54
N GLU A 114 -6.22 -0.35 -15.89
CA GLU A 114 -5.20 -0.86 -14.96
C GLU A 114 -4.97 0.08 -13.77
N ASN A 115 -4.88 1.39 -14.00
CA ASN A 115 -4.70 2.36 -12.92
C ASN A 115 -5.92 2.41 -12.00
N GLU A 116 -7.13 2.43 -12.58
CA GLU A 116 -8.37 2.50 -11.81
C GLU A 116 -8.59 1.26 -10.96
N ILE A 117 -8.37 0.06 -11.51
CA ILE A 117 -8.60 -1.18 -10.74
C ILE A 117 -7.61 -1.33 -9.58
N ILE A 118 -6.36 -0.90 -9.74
CA ILE A 118 -5.37 -0.89 -8.65
C ILE A 118 -5.80 0.05 -7.53
N LEU A 119 -6.21 1.28 -7.88
CA LEU A 119 -6.67 2.28 -6.92
C LEU A 119 -7.92 1.81 -6.17
N LYS A 120 -8.88 1.21 -6.88
CA LYS A 120 -10.09 0.68 -6.27
C LYS A 120 -9.80 -0.55 -5.42
N LEU A 121 -8.99 -1.50 -5.88
CA LEU A 121 -8.62 -2.67 -5.09
C LEU A 121 -8.00 -2.31 -3.74
N ASP A 122 -7.11 -1.32 -3.71
CA ASP A 122 -6.52 -0.82 -2.46
C ASP A 122 -7.59 -0.39 -1.46
N HIS A 123 -8.52 0.48 -1.89
CA HIS A 123 -9.60 0.97 -1.04
C HIS A 123 -10.54 -0.14 -0.58
N GLU A 124 -10.93 -1.02 -1.50
CA GLU A 124 -11.93 -2.06 -1.26
C GLU A 124 -11.41 -3.15 -0.33
N VAL A 125 -10.16 -3.58 -0.50
CA VAL A 125 -9.55 -4.61 0.35
C VAL A 125 -9.21 -4.06 1.73
N GLU A 126 -8.72 -2.82 1.82
CA GLU A 126 -8.58 -2.13 3.11
C GLU A 126 -9.93 -2.00 3.84
N GLY A 127 -11.02 -1.79 3.09
CA GLY A 127 -12.40 -1.77 3.59
C GLY A 127 -12.97 -3.13 4.02
N GLY A 128 -12.17 -4.20 4.00
CA GLY A 128 -12.57 -5.52 4.49
C GLY A 128 -13.08 -6.49 3.42
N ARG A 129 -13.11 -6.10 2.14
CA ARG A 129 -13.58 -6.97 1.03
C ARG A 129 -12.44 -7.79 0.42
N GLY A 130 -12.78 -8.83 -0.36
CA GLY A 130 -11.81 -9.72 -1.01
C GLY A 130 -11.31 -10.86 -0.11
N ASP A 131 -10.94 -11.98 -0.74
CA ASP A 131 -10.46 -13.20 -0.08
C ASP A 131 -9.57 -14.02 -1.04
N GLU A 132 -8.94 -15.08 -0.53
CA GLU A 132 -8.07 -15.95 -1.34
C GLU A 132 -8.81 -16.60 -2.53
N GLN A 133 -10.09 -16.92 -2.37
CA GLN A 133 -10.89 -17.48 -3.46
C GLN A 133 -11.04 -16.46 -4.59
N TYR A 134 -11.22 -15.17 -4.27
CA TYR A 134 -11.29 -14.10 -5.26
C TYR A 134 -9.99 -13.99 -6.05
N VAL A 135 -8.83 -14.06 -5.38
CA VAL A 135 -7.52 -14.04 -6.06
C VAL A 135 -7.41 -15.17 -7.07
N GLN A 136 -7.75 -16.40 -6.65
CA GLN A 136 -7.68 -17.59 -7.50
C GLN A 136 -8.64 -17.50 -8.70
N LEU A 137 -9.89 -17.07 -8.47
CA LEU A 137 -10.89 -16.94 -9.55
C LEU A 137 -10.52 -15.82 -10.53
N LEU A 138 -10.01 -14.69 -10.03
CA LEU A 138 -9.56 -13.58 -10.88
C LEU A 138 -8.42 -14.03 -11.79
N GLU A 139 -7.41 -14.71 -11.23
CA GLU A 139 -6.28 -15.24 -11.98
C GLU A 139 -6.74 -16.26 -13.04
N SER A 140 -7.51 -17.27 -12.64
CA SER A 140 -7.92 -18.35 -13.55
C SER A 140 -8.77 -17.81 -14.71
N ILE A 141 -9.79 -17.01 -14.43
CA ILE A 141 -10.74 -16.53 -15.43
C ILE A 141 -10.07 -15.57 -16.41
N LEU A 142 -9.27 -14.62 -15.92
CA LEU A 142 -8.61 -13.65 -16.82
C LEU A 142 -7.55 -14.33 -17.71
N MET A 143 -6.85 -15.33 -17.19
CA MET A 143 -5.89 -16.12 -17.98
C MET A 143 -6.59 -16.99 -19.03
N GLU A 144 -7.75 -17.58 -18.71
CA GLU A 144 -8.59 -18.29 -19.68
C GLU A 144 -9.07 -17.37 -20.81
N CYS A 145 -9.59 -16.17 -20.47
CA CYS A 145 -10.00 -15.19 -21.47
C CYS A 145 -8.83 -14.70 -22.34
N ALA A 146 -7.65 -14.53 -21.75
CA ALA A 146 -6.43 -14.11 -22.45
C ALA A 146 -5.96 -15.16 -23.47
N ALA A 147 -6.11 -16.45 -23.17
CA ALA A 147 -5.71 -17.54 -24.06
C ALA A 147 -6.46 -17.51 -25.41
N GLU A 148 -7.70 -17.00 -25.42
CA GLU A 148 -8.50 -16.82 -26.63
C GLU A 148 -8.10 -15.59 -27.46
N HIS A 149 -7.28 -14.69 -26.91
CA HIS A 149 -6.92 -13.40 -27.53
C HIS A 149 -5.39 -13.18 -27.56
N PRO A 150 -4.65 -13.84 -28.48
CA PRO A 150 -3.18 -13.83 -28.48
C PRO A 150 -2.53 -12.45 -28.57
N THR A 151 -3.21 -11.47 -29.17
CA THR A 151 -2.69 -10.11 -29.37
C THR A 151 -2.57 -9.31 -28.08
N ILE A 152 -3.43 -9.56 -27.09
CA ILE A 152 -3.43 -8.87 -25.78
C ILE A 152 -2.94 -9.80 -24.66
N ALA A 153 -2.86 -11.11 -24.92
CA ALA A 153 -2.58 -12.14 -23.92
C ALA A 153 -1.38 -11.83 -23.03
N LYS A 154 -0.26 -11.37 -23.62
CA LYS A 154 0.95 -11.06 -22.83
C LYS A 154 0.75 -9.86 -21.90
N SER A 155 0.05 -8.83 -22.35
CA SER A 155 -0.27 -7.67 -21.53
C SER A 155 -1.22 -8.05 -20.39
N VAL A 156 -2.21 -8.91 -20.65
CA VAL A 156 -3.12 -9.42 -19.62
C VAL A 156 -2.40 -10.32 -18.62
N GLU A 157 -1.49 -11.19 -19.05
CA GLU A 157 -0.67 -12.00 -18.14
C GLU A 157 0.15 -11.13 -17.16
N ASN A 158 0.80 -10.08 -17.68
CA ASN A 158 1.53 -9.13 -16.83
C ASN A 158 0.60 -8.42 -15.84
N PHE A 159 -0.60 -8.03 -16.29
CA PHE A 159 -1.61 -7.41 -15.45
C PHE A 159 -2.13 -8.35 -14.37
N VAL A 160 -2.42 -9.61 -14.69
CA VAL A 160 -2.88 -10.62 -13.73
C VAL A 160 -1.82 -10.86 -12.66
N ASN A 161 -0.55 -11.01 -13.05
CA ASN A 161 0.56 -11.15 -12.10
C ASN A 161 0.68 -9.92 -11.16
N LEU A 162 0.52 -8.72 -11.72
CA LEU A 162 0.50 -7.48 -10.94
C LEU A 162 -0.66 -7.47 -9.93
N VAL A 163 -1.89 -7.70 -10.37
CA VAL A 163 -3.08 -7.64 -9.50
C VAL A 163 -3.08 -8.76 -8.46
N LYS A 164 -2.62 -9.96 -8.82
CA LYS A 164 -2.44 -11.07 -7.88
C LYS A 164 -1.45 -10.68 -6.77
N GLY A 165 -0.26 -10.20 -7.14
CA GLY A 165 0.74 -9.75 -6.18
C GLY A 165 0.21 -8.63 -5.28
N LEU A 166 -0.53 -7.68 -5.84
CA LEU A 166 -1.18 -6.62 -5.07
C LEU A 166 -2.20 -7.18 -4.07
N LEU A 167 -3.11 -8.05 -4.52
CA LEU A 167 -4.13 -8.67 -3.67
C LEU A 167 -3.52 -9.47 -2.53
N GLU A 168 -2.49 -10.27 -2.80
CA GLU A 168 -1.77 -11.02 -1.75
C GLU A 168 -1.20 -10.07 -0.68
N LYS A 169 -0.56 -8.97 -1.08
CA LYS A 169 -0.01 -7.97 -0.13
C LYS A 169 -1.09 -7.20 0.61
N LEU A 170 -2.20 -6.85 -0.03
CA LEU A 170 -3.33 -6.17 0.61
C LEU A 170 -4.06 -7.08 1.60
N LEU A 171 -4.21 -8.36 1.28
CA LEU A 171 -4.79 -9.36 2.19
C LEU A 171 -3.87 -9.58 3.41
N ASP A 172 -2.55 -9.69 3.21
CA ASP A 172 -1.56 -9.73 4.28
C ASP A 172 -1.66 -8.48 5.17
N TYR A 173 -1.72 -7.29 4.57
CA TYR A 173 -1.87 -6.02 5.27
C TYR A 173 -3.16 -5.96 6.09
N ARG A 174 -4.30 -6.35 5.50
CA ARG A 174 -5.59 -6.39 6.19
C ARG A 174 -5.59 -7.33 7.38
N GLY A 175 -5.00 -8.52 7.24
CA GLY A 175 -4.90 -9.50 8.33
C GLY A 175 -4.20 -8.90 9.55
N VAL A 176 -3.16 -8.11 9.31
CA VAL A 176 -2.35 -7.46 10.35
C VAL A 176 -2.99 -6.18 10.90
N MET A 177 -3.85 -5.49 10.15
CA MET A 177 -4.53 -4.29 10.66
C MET A 177 -5.49 -4.58 11.82
N THR A 178 -5.89 -5.84 12.01
CA THR A 178 -6.67 -6.29 13.18
C THR A 178 -5.82 -6.64 14.40
N ASP A 179 -4.49 -6.69 14.24
CA ASP A 179 -3.52 -6.99 15.29
C ASP A 179 -3.15 -5.71 16.08
N GLU A 180 -2.88 -5.85 17.38
CA GLU A 180 -2.37 -4.74 18.22
C GLU A 180 -0.89 -4.42 17.90
N SER A 181 -0.17 -5.33 17.22
CA SER A 181 1.24 -5.15 16.89
C SER A 181 1.46 -4.05 15.84
N LYS A 182 1.96 -2.90 16.31
CA LYS A 182 2.40 -1.79 15.45
C LYS A 182 3.56 -2.20 14.51
N ASP A 183 4.44 -3.09 14.96
CA ASP A 183 5.61 -3.55 14.18
C ASP A 183 5.19 -4.38 12.95
N ASN A 184 4.18 -5.23 13.13
CA ASN A 184 3.58 -5.98 12.01
C ASN A 184 2.94 -5.00 11.01
N ARG A 185 2.22 -3.98 11.51
CA ARG A 185 1.58 -2.96 10.66
C ARG A 185 2.61 -2.16 9.86
N MET A 186 3.72 -1.74 10.48
CA MET A 186 4.82 -1.07 9.78
C MET A 186 5.45 -1.98 8.72
N SER A 187 5.76 -3.23 9.08
CA SER A 187 6.32 -4.22 8.15
C SER A 187 5.45 -4.46 6.92
N CYS A 188 4.13 -4.64 7.10
CA CYS A 188 3.22 -4.79 5.97
C CYS A 188 3.05 -3.51 5.15
N THR A 189 3.08 -2.34 5.79
CA THR A 189 3.07 -1.05 5.10
C THR A 189 4.30 -0.91 4.20
N VAL A 190 5.50 -1.24 4.69
CA VAL A 190 6.75 -1.23 3.91
C VAL A 190 6.70 -2.23 2.76
N ASN A 191 6.11 -3.42 2.95
CA ASN A 191 5.95 -4.39 1.85
C ASN A 191 5.06 -3.86 0.72
N LEU A 192 3.93 -3.23 1.05
CA LEU A 192 3.08 -2.56 0.07
C LEU A 192 3.78 -1.39 -0.60
N LEU A 193 4.54 -0.62 0.18
CA LEU A 193 5.35 0.48 -0.33
C LEU A 193 6.36 0.01 -1.38
N ASN A 194 7.11 -1.04 -1.09
CA ASN A 194 8.06 -1.64 -2.02
C ASN A 194 7.35 -2.17 -3.27
N PHE A 195 6.20 -2.83 -3.11
CA PHE A 195 5.39 -3.27 -4.24
C PHE A 195 4.96 -2.11 -5.15
N TYR A 196 4.48 -1.00 -4.58
CA TYR A 196 4.09 0.18 -5.37
C TYR A 196 5.30 0.85 -6.02
N LYS A 197 6.45 0.88 -5.37
CA LYS A 197 7.71 1.38 -5.93
C LYS A 197 8.16 0.54 -7.13
N ASP A 198 8.26 -0.77 -6.97
CA ASP A 198 8.74 -1.69 -8.00
C ASP A 198 7.83 -1.70 -9.24
N ASN A 199 6.54 -1.42 -9.04
CA ASN A 199 5.55 -1.30 -10.12
C ASN A 199 5.29 0.14 -10.59
N ASN A 200 6.12 1.12 -10.18
CA ASN A 200 6.05 2.54 -10.55
C ASN A 200 4.66 3.17 -10.34
N ARG A 201 4.04 2.91 -9.18
CA ARG A 201 2.74 3.46 -8.76
C ARG A 201 2.94 4.60 -7.76
N GLU A 202 3.41 5.74 -8.26
CA GLU A 202 3.83 6.89 -7.44
C GLU A 202 2.72 7.40 -6.49
N GLU A 203 1.49 7.57 -6.97
CA GLU A 203 0.38 8.08 -6.14
C GLU A 203 0.11 7.18 -4.93
N MET A 204 0.04 5.87 -5.15
CA MET A 204 -0.17 4.89 -4.10
C MET A 204 1.05 4.79 -3.19
N TYR A 205 2.26 4.83 -3.76
CA TYR A 205 3.51 4.84 -3.02
C TYR A 205 3.55 6.01 -2.02
N ILE A 206 3.24 7.23 -2.49
CA ILE A 206 3.20 8.43 -1.64
C ILE A 206 2.12 8.29 -0.56
N ARG A 207 0.91 7.82 -0.91
CA ARG A 207 -0.15 7.58 0.08
C ARG A 207 0.30 6.63 1.20
N TYR A 208 1.02 5.56 0.86
CA TYR A 208 1.57 4.61 1.84
C TYR A 208 2.79 5.14 2.60
N LEU A 209 3.60 6.04 2.03
CA LEU A 209 4.63 6.78 2.78
C LEU A 209 3.99 7.56 3.93
N TYR A 210 2.89 8.25 3.67
CA TYR A 210 2.21 9.02 4.72
C TYR A 210 1.56 8.12 5.78
N LYS A 211 0.97 6.98 5.40
CA LYS A 211 0.49 5.99 6.37
C LYS A 211 1.64 5.46 7.25
N LEU A 212 2.81 5.17 6.66
CA LEU A 212 3.99 4.73 7.40
C LEU A 212 4.53 5.81 8.33
N ARG A 213 4.60 7.05 7.85
CA ARG A 213 4.98 8.21 8.68
C ARG A 213 4.08 8.31 9.90
N ASP A 214 2.76 8.22 9.73
CA ASP A 214 1.82 8.35 10.84
C ASP A 214 2.01 7.21 11.87
N LEU A 215 2.28 5.99 11.41
CA LEU A 215 2.67 4.89 12.31
C LEU A 215 3.97 5.18 13.07
N HIS A 216 4.97 5.76 12.42
CA HIS A 216 6.22 6.15 13.09
C HIS A 216 5.99 7.26 14.13
N LEU A 217 5.14 8.24 13.83
CA LEU A 217 4.77 9.28 14.79
C LEU A 217 4.03 8.71 16.00
N ASP A 218 3.14 7.72 15.80
CA ASP A 218 2.46 7.01 16.89
C ASP A 218 3.42 6.21 17.81
N CYS A 219 4.67 6.03 17.39
CA CYS A 219 5.72 5.33 18.13
C CYS A 219 6.87 6.25 18.58
N ASP A 220 6.74 7.56 18.37
CA ASP A 220 7.79 8.56 18.57
C ASP A 220 9.09 8.28 17.77
N ASN A 221 8.99 7.54 16.67
CA ASN A 221 10.09 7.24 15.76
C ASN A 221 10.32 8.40 14.78
N TYR A 222 10.67 9.59 15.29
CA TYR A 222 10.81 10.79 14.47
C TYR A 222 11.87 10.66 13.37
N THR A 223 12.97 9.96 13.65
CA THR A 223 14.04 9.71 12.65
C THR A 223 13.52 8.93 11.44
N GLU A 224 12.76 7.86 11.67
CA GLU A 224 12.20 7.04 10.58
C GLU A 224 11.05 7.76 9.87
N ALA A 225 10.26 8.56 10.60
CA ALA A 225 9.27 9.45 9.99
C ALA A 225 9.91 10.48 9.05
N ALA A 226 11.08 11.02 9.41
CA ALA A 226 11.88 11.93 8.59
C ALA A 226 12.39 11.24 7.32
N TYR A 227 13.00 10.05 7.45
CA TYR A 227 13.45 9.27 6.30
C TYR A 227 12.30 8.87 5.37
N THR A 228 11.13 8.55 5.93
CA THR A 228 9.92 8.26 5.14
C THR A 228 9.52 9.45 4.27
N LEU A 229 9.54 10.66 4.82
CA LEU A 229 9.26 11.87 4.04
C LEU A 229 10.38 12.22 3.05
N LEU A 230 11.65 11.91 3.36
CA LEU A 230 12.76 12.09 2.41
C LEU A 230 12.53 11.29 1.12
N LEU A 231 11.98 10.08 1.21
CA LEU A 231 11.63 9.29 0.04
C LEU A 231 10.62 9.99 -0.88
N HIS A 232 9.70 10.78 -0.30
CA HIS A 232 8.79 11.61 -1.09
C HIS A 232 9.56 12.76 -1.77
N THR A 233 10.48 13.41 -1.06
CA THR A 233 11.28 14.51 -1.63
C THR A 233 12.18 14.09 -2.79
N TRP A 234 12.57 12.81 -2.86
CA TRP A 234 13.34 12.25 -3.99
C TRP A 234 12.54 12.19 -5.30
N LEU A 235 11.20 12.21 -5.23
CA LEU A 235 10.33 12.31 -6.40
C LEU A 235 10.19 13.77 -6.87
N LEU A 236 10.64 14.74 -6.06
CA LEU A 236 10.51 16.17 -6.33
C LEU A 236 11.82 16.78 -6.84
N LYS A 237 11.67 17.78 -7.70
CA LYS A 237 12.78 18.55 -8.29
C LYS A 237 12.77 19.97 -7.73
N TRP A 238 13.94 20.61 -7.73
CA TRP A 238 14.03 22.05 -7.46
C TRP A 238 13.64 22.83 -8.72
N SER A 239 12.32 22.87 -9.00
CA SER A 239 11.77 23.56 -10.17
C SER A 239 10.44 24.26 -9.84
N ASP A 240 10.12 25.29 -10.62
CA ASP A 240 8.85 26.03 -10.54
C ASP A 240 7.73 25.37 -11.37
N GLU A 241 7.97 24.14 -11.85
CA GLU A 241 6.95 23.32 -12.50
C GLU A 241 5.84 23.00 -11.50
N GLN A 242 4.60 22.98 -11.97
CA GLN A 242 3.45 22.61 -11.13
C GLN A 242 3.51 21.12 -10.81
N CYS A 243 3.31 20.78 -9.52
CA CYS A 243 3.19 19.39 -9.11
C CYS A 243 2.01 18.73 -9.81
N ALA A 244 2.26 17.58 -10.43
CA ALA A 244 1.18 16.76 -10.92
C ALA A 244 0.38 16.17 -9.75
N SER A 245 -0.94 16.00 -9.90
CA SER A 245 -1.82 15.57 -8.80
C SER A 245 -1.39 14.25 -8.16
N GLN A 246 -0.78 13.35 -8.92
CA GLN A 246 -0.26 12.05 -8.45
C GLN A 246 0.95 12.17 -7.51
N VAL A 247 1.69 13.28 -7.55
CA VAL A 247 2.87 13.52 -6.69
C VAL A 247 2.48 14.32 -5.44
N MET A 248 1.26 14.85 -5.38
CA MET A 248 0.76 15.58 -4.23
C MET A 248 0.11 14.64 -3.22
N GLN A 249 0.22 14.96 -1.93
CA GLN A 249 -0.52 14.23 -0.90
C GLN A 249 -2.03 14.42 -1.12
N THR A 250 -2.82 13.37 -0.94
CA THR A 250 -4.29 13.37 -1.18
C THR A 250 -5.05 14.51 -0.46
N GLY A 251 -4.52 15.04 0.65
CA GLY A 251 -5.12 16.18 1.39
C GLY A 251 -4.62 17.57 0.99
N GLN A 252 -3.51 17.69 0.25
CA GLN A 252 -2.92 18.96 -0.20
C GLN A 252 -3.20 19.14 -1.69
N GLN A 253 -4.46 19.42 -2.05
CA GLN A 253 -4.89 19.64 -3.44
C GLN A 253 -4.94 21.14 -3.80
N HIS A 254 -3.95 21.91 -3.33
CA HIS A 254 -3.77 23.31 -3.71
C HIS A 254 -2.64 23.40 -4.73
N PRO A 255 -2.74 24.23 -5.80
CA PRO A 255 -1.67 24.36 -6.78
C PRO A 255 -0.36 24.79 -6.10
N GLN A 256 0.66 23.94 -6.16
CA GLN A 256 2.00 24.20 -5.61
C GLN A 256 3.06 23.75 -6.61
N THR A 257 4.19 24.45 -6.63
CA THR A 257 5.34 24.04 -7.43
C THR A 257 6.12 22.91 -6.77
N HIS A 258 6.90 22.17 -7.56
CA HIS A 258 7.79 21.13 -7.04
C HIS A 258 8.74 21.68 -5.97
N ARG A 259 9.31 22.88 -6.20
CA ARG A 259 10.16 23.59 -5.24
C ARG A 259 9.44 23.87 -3.91
N GLN A 260 8.26 24.49 -3.96
CA GLN A 260 7.50 24.86 -2.75
C GLN A 260 7.09 23.64 -1.92
N LEU A 261 6.64 22.56 -2.58
CA LEU A 261 6.30 21.32 -1.88
C LEU A 261 7.54 20.69 -1.25
N LYS A 262 8.68 20.68 -1.96
CA LYS A 262 9.93 20.11 -1.46
C LYS A 262 10.47 20.89 -0.26
N GLU A 263 10.41 22.22 -0.30
CA GLU A 263 10.78 23.10 0.81
C GLU A 263 9.90 22.84 2.05
N THR A 264 8.57 22.80 1.89
CA THR A 264 7.62 22.50 2.97
C THR A 264 7.89 21.13 3.62
N LEU A 265 8.26 20.14 2.80
CA LEU A 265 8.65 18.81 3.29
C LEU A 265 9.96 18.87 4.05
N TYR A 266 10.97 19.60 3.55
CA TYR A 266 12.26 19.75 4.22
C TYR A 266 12.09 20.40 5.61
N GLU A 267 11.26 21.43 5.74
CA GLU A 267 10.97 22.04 7.06
C GLU A 267 10.39 21.01 8.05
N THR A 268 9.44 20.20 7.59
CA THR A 268 8.84 19.14 8.39
C THR A 268 9.88 18.07 8.78
N ILE A 269 10.70 17.64 7.82
CA ILE A 269 11.77 16.64 8.00
C ILE A 269 12.82 17.12 9.01
N ILE A 270 13.27 18.37 8.88
CA ILE A 270 14.22 19.00 9.81
C ILE A 270 13.64 19.03 11.22
N GLY A 271 12.34 19.35 11.36
CA GLY A 271 11.63 19.30 12.65
C GLY A 271 11.62 17.90 13.26
N TYR A 272 11.45 16.86 12.45
CA TYR A 272 11.53 15.47 12.91
C TYR A 272 12.96 15.04 13.26
N PHE A 273 13.97 15.44 12.49
CA PHE A 273 15.36 15.16 12.83
C PHE A 273 15.83 15.87 14.10
N ASP A 274 15.34 17.08 14.40
CA ASP A 274 15.63 17.75 15.68
C ASP A 274 15.07 16.92 16.86
N LYS A 275 13.81 16.48 16.77
CA LYS A 275 13.19 15.61 17.79
C LYS A 275 13.89 14.26 17.92
N GLY A 276 14.32 13.67 16.80
CA GLY A 276 15.09 12.41 16.74
C GLY A 276 16.58 12.55 17.09
N LYS A 277 17.06 13.77 17.37
CA LYS A 277 18.48 14.09 17.67
C LYS A 277 19.46 13.68 16.55
N MET A 278 18.99 13.61 15.31
CA MET A 278 19.78 13.31 14.11
C MET A 278 20.22 14.62 13.44
N TRP A 279 20.97 15.43 14.18
CA TRP A 279 21.31 16.80 13.78
C TRP A 279 22.23 16.89 12.57
N GLU A 280 23.04 15.87 12.27
CA GLU A 280 23.88 15.82 11.07
C GLU A 280 23.03 15.82 9.80
N GLU A 281 21.97 15.03 9.78
CA GLU A 281 21.00 14.95 8.67
C GLU A 281 20.14 16.22 8.60
N ALA A 282 19.84 16.85 9.74
CA ALA A 282 19.17 18.15 9.74
C ALA A 282 20.05 19.23 9.11
N ILE A 283 21.35 19.25 9.44
CA ILE A 283 22.33 20.20 8.87
C ILE A 283 22.51 19.97 7.36
N SER A 284 22.53 18.72 6.87
CA SER A 284 22.68 18.44 5.44
C SER A 284 21.52 19.06 4.63
N LEU A 285 20.28 18.88 5.09
CA LEU A 285 19.11 19.50 4.44
C LEU A 285 19.10 21.01 4.58
N CYS A 286 19.53 21.56 5.72
CA CYS A 286 19.67 23.01 5.87
C CYS A 286 20.65 23.58 4.84
N LYS A 287 21.76 22.89 4.53
CA LYS A 287 22.72 23.32 3.51
C LYS A 287 22.12 23.34 2.11
N GLU A 288 21.32 22.33 1.75
CA GLU A 288 20.60 22.34 0.46
C GLU A 288 19.62 23.51 0.37
N LEU A 289 18.86 23.79 1.44
CA LEU A 289 17.98 24.96 1.48
C LEU A 289 18.76 26.27 1.39
N ALA A 290 19.91 26.37 2.06
CA ALA A 290 20.75 27.55 1.99
C ALA A 290 21.24 27.83 0.56
N GLU A 291 21.62 26.78 -0.18
CA GLU A 291 21.98 26.89 -1.60
C GLU A 291 20.80 27.40 -2.44
N GLN A 292 19.58 26.87 -2.22
CA GLN A 292 18.38 27.38 -2.90
C GLN A 292 18.10 28.85 -2.58
N TYR A 293 18.18 29.23 -1.30
CA TYR A 293 17.90 30.60 -0.86
C TYR A 293 18.95 31.61 -1.34
N GLU A 294 20.21 31.20 -1.42
CA GLU A 294 21.30 32.09 -1.86
C GLU A 294 21.40 32.20 -3.39
N MET A 295 21.27 31.08 -4.10
CA MET A 295 21.63 30.99 -5.52
C MET A 295 20.43 30.96 -6.48
N GLU A 296 19.27 30.48 -6.04
CA GLU A 296 18.11 30.27 -6.92
C GLU A 296 17.00 31.31 -6.70
N ILE A 297 16.55 31.50 -5.46
CA ILE A 297 15.43 32.40 -5.16
C ILE A 297 15.83 33.74 -4.52
N PHE A 298 17.09 33.87 -4.08
CA PHE A 298 17.63 35.08 -3.44
C PHE A 298 16.85 35.57 -2.22
N ASP A 299 16.28 34.64 -1.43
CA ASP A 299 15.56 34.94 -0.19
C ASP A 299 16.52 34.90 1.01
N TYR A 300 17.11 36.07 1.31
CA TYR A 300 18.09 36.19 2.39
C TYR A 300 17.48 36.22 3.79
N GLU A 301 16.16 36.43 3.92
CA GLU A 301 15.49 36.38 5.22
C GLU A 301 15.35 34.92 5.68
N LEU A 302 14.89 34.03 4.78
CA LEU A 302 14.85 32.60 5.03
C LEU A 302 16.25 32.01 5.18
N LEU A 303 17.24 32.50 4.41
CA LEU A 303 18.65 32.11 4.57
C LEU A 303 19.16 32.41 5.98
N SER A 304 18.84 33.59 6.53
CA SER A 304 19.24 33.97 7.89
C SER A 304 18.67 33.00 8.93
N GLN A 305 17.38 32.66 8.83
CA GLN A 305 16.73 31.70 9.73
C GLN A 305 17.36 30.30 9.62
N ASN A 306 17.63 29.85 8.40
CA ASN A 306 18.28 28.57 8.13
C ASN A 306 19.68 28.48 8.77
N LEU A 307 20.50 29.53 8.64
CA LEU A 307 21.84 29.58 9.23
C LEU A 307 21.80 29.56 10.77
N ILE A 308 20.82 30.24 11.39
CA ILE A 308 20.61 30.18 12.85
C ILE A 308 20.28 28.74 13.28
N GLN A 309 19.45 28.04 12.51
CA GLN A 309 19.08 26.65 12.80
C GLN A 309 20.29 25.71 12.66
N GLN A 310 21.14 25.88 11.63
CA GLN A 310 22.40 25.14 11.52
C GLN A 310 23.32 25.38 12.72
N ALA A 311 23.48 26.63 13.16
CA ALA A 311 24.28 26.97 14.33
C ALA A 311 23.80 26.25 15.60
N LYS A 312 22.48 26.23 15.83
CA LYS A 312 21.85 25.46 16.92
C LYS A 312 22.22 23.98 16.85
N PHE A 313 22.17 23.36 15.67
CA PHE A 313 22.49 21.94 15.50
C PHE A 313 23.97 21.63 15.74
N TYR A 314 24.89 22.48 15.26
CA TYR A 314 26.32 22.32 15.59
C TYR A 314 26.57 22.38 17.09
N GLU A 315 25.90 23.31 17.80
CA GLU A 315 25.98 23.42 19.24
C GLU A 315 25.43 22.17 19.95
N ASN A 316 24.26 21.69 19.51
CA ASN A 316 23.62 20.50 20.05
C ASN A 316 24.52 19.26 19.93
N ILE A 317 25.13 19.02 18.77
CA ILE A 317 26.03 17.86 18.54
C ILE A 317 27.19 17.84 19.54
N MET A 318 27.75 19.02 19.85
CA MET A 318 28.91 19.14 20.73
C MET A 318 28.55 19.14 22.23
N LYS A 319 27.40 19.70 22.60
CA LYS A 319 27.03 19.95 24.01
C LYS A 319 26.05 18.94 24.59
N ILE A 320 25.23 18.29 23.76
CA ILE A 320 24.18 17.38 24.21
C ILE A 320 24.65 15.94 23.99
N LEU A 321 24.69 15.15 25.07
CA LEU A 321 25.04 13.74 24.99
C LEU A 321 23.94 12.95 24.27
N ARG A 322 24.32 12.20 23.23
CA ARG A 322 23.43 11.26 22.53
C ARG A 322 23.76 9.82 22.95
N PRO A 323 22.78 9.04 23.44
CA PRO A 323 22.97 7.63 23.71
C PRO A 323 23.32 6.89 22.42
N LYS A 324 24.28 5.97 22.48
CA LYS A 324 24.60 5.10 21.34
C LYS A 324 23.41 4.15 21.11
N PRO A 325 22.89 4.02 19.88
CA PRO A 325 21.85 3.05 19.58
C PRO A 325 22.41 1.63 19.62
N ASP A 326 21.64 0.71 20.18
CA ASP A 326 21.89 -0.73 20.12
C ASP A 326 21.11 -1.34 18.95
N TYR A 327 21.60 -2.45 18.41
CA TYR A 327 20.95 -3.16 17.29
C TYR A 327 20.74 -4.63 17.64
N PHE A 328 19.56 -5.14 17.31
CA PHE A 328 19.13 -6.51 17.61
C PHE A 328 18.75 -7.23 16.33
N ALA A 329 19.42 -8.33 16.02
CA ALA A 329 19.06 -9.21 14.92
C ALA A 329 18.03 -10.24 15.38
N VAL A 330 16.89 -10.29 14.70
CA VAL A 330 15.77 -11.17 15.01
C VAL A 330 15.40 -12.00 13.78
N GLY A 331 15.53 -13.32 13.88
CA GLY A 331 15.07 -14.28 12.88
C GLY A 331 13.75 -14.91 13.27
N TYR A 332 12.78 -14.92 12.37
CA TYR A 332 11.49 -15.59 12.53
C TYR A 332 11.48 -16.85 11.65
N TYR A 333 11.35 -18.03 12.24
CA TYR A 333 11.44 -19.31 11.54
C TYR A 333 10.26 -20.22 11.83
N GLY A 334 9.89 -21.05 10.85
CA GLY A 334 8.75 -21.95 10.93
C GLY A 334 7.50 -21.41 10.24
N GLN A 335 6.64 -22.32 9.78
CA GLN A 335 5.46 -22.05 8.96
C GLN A 335 4.33 -21.40 9.76
N GLY A 336 4.42 -21.36 11.10
CA GLY A 336 3.45 -20.68 11.96
C GLY A 336 3.52 -19.15 11.88
N PHE A 337 4.58 -18.57 11.31
CA PHE A 337 4.66 -17.12 11.10
C PHE A 337 3.92 -16.68 9.82
N PRO A 338 3.40 -15.44 9.80
CA PRO A 338 2.93 -14.80 8.58
C PRO A 338 4.01 -14.80 7.48
N SER A 339 3.58 -14.87 6.22
CA SER A 339 4.43 -14.92 5.01
C SER A 339 5.53 -13.83 5.01
N PHE A 340 5.22 -12.65 5.54
CA PHE A 340 6.14 -11.52 5.56
C PHE A 340 7.26 -11.64 6.59
N LEU A 341 7.06 -12.37 7.70
CA LEU A 341 8.10 -12.65 8.71
C LEU A 341 8.79 -13.99 8.48
N ARG A 342 8.04 -14.97 7.98
CA ARG A 342 8.46 -16.37 7.87
C ARG A 342 9.81 -16.53 7.17
N ASN A 343 10.73 -17.17 7.88
CA ASN A 343 12.08 -17.52 7.45
C ASN A 343 12.94 -16.30 7.03
N LYS A 344 12.72 -15.15 7.68
CA LYS A 344 13.50 -13.92 7.47
C LYS A 344 14.17 -13.44 8.75
N VAL A 345 15.24 -12.68 8.57
CA VAL A 345 15.98 -12.00 9.65
C VAL A 345 15.84 -10.50 9.47
N PHE A 346 15.50 -9.81 10.55
CA PHE A 346 15.35 -8.37 10.61
C PHE A 346 16.36 -7.80 11.60
N ILE A 347 16.86 -6.60 11.31
CA ILE A 347 17.71 -5.84 12.23
C ILE A 347 16.85 -4.74 12.82
N TYR A 348 16.59 -4.82 14.11
CA TYR A 348 15.87 -3.81 14.88
C TYR A 348 16.87 -2.83 15.47
N ARG A 349 16.62 -1.54 15.27
CA ARG A 349 17.31 -0.47 16.00
C ARG A 349 16.61 -0.29 17.34
N GLY A 350 17.34 -0.50 18.43
CA GLY A 350 16.84 -0.30 19.78
C GLY A 350 16.48 1.15 20.05
N LYS A 351 15.44 1.36 20.85
CA LYS A 351 15.08 2.68 21.39
C LYS A 351 16.17 3.19 22.34
N GLU A 352 16.11 4.48 22.69
CA GLU A 352 17.07 5.06 23.63
C GLU A 352 17.12 4.24 24.93
N TYR A 353 18.30 3.70 25.25
CA TYR A 353 18.57 2.87 26.42
C TYR A 353 17.84 1.52 26.46
N GLU A 354 17.26 1.06 25.36
CA GLU A 354 16.60 -0.24 25.29
C GLU A 354 17.61 -1.37 25.39
N ARG A 355 17.44 -2.24 26.39
CA ARG A 355 18.30 -3.40 26.58
C ARG A 355 17.75 -4.58 25.79
N ARG A 356 18.65 -5.50 25.44
CA ARG A 356 18.28 -6.74 24.72
C ARG A 356 17.23 -7.55 25.47
N GLU A 357 17.31 -7.61 26.79
CA GLU A 357 16.36 -8.37 27.60
C GLU A 357 14.95 -7.77 27.53
N ASP A 358 14.85 -6.44 27.59
CA ASP A 358 13.58 -5.71 27.52
C ASP A 358 12.97 -5.86 26.12
N PHE A 359 13.77 -5.65 25.08
CA PHE A 359 13.38 -5.87 23.68
C PHE A 359 12.89 -7.30 23.45
N GLN A 360 13.63 -8.29 23.97
CA GLN A 360 13.27 -9.70 23.83
C GLN A 360 11.95 -10.02 24.55
N LEU A 361 11.72 -9.47 25.74
CA LEU A 361 10.46 -9.64 26.46
C LEU A 361 9.27 -9.03 25.70
N GLN A 362 9.44 -7.82 25.17
CA GLN A 362 8.42 -7.19 24.33
C GLN A 362 8.13 -8.04 23.08
N LEU A 363 9.17 -8.52 22.41
CA LEU A 363 9.02 -9.36 21.23
C LEU A 363 8.31 -10.69 21.53
N MET A 364 8.66 -11.39 22.61
CA MET A 364 7.96 -12.62 23.00
C MET A 364 6.52 -12.35 23.41
N SER A 365 6.21 -11.18 23.96
CA SER A 365 4.83 -10.79 24.29
C SER A 365 3.94 -10.63 23.05
N GLN A 366 4.53 -10.19 21.91
CA GLN A 366 3.84 -10.11 20.63
C GLN A 366 3.59 -11.49 20.01
N PHE A 367 4.43 -12.48 20.31
CA PHE A 367 4.30 -13.85 19.80
C PHE A 367 4.26 -14.87 20.94
N PRO A 368 3.13 -15.00 21.67
CA PRO A 368 3.03 -15.89 22.83
C PRO A 368 3.27 -17.38 22.52
N ASN A 369 3.03 -17.77 21.26
CA ASN A 369 3.21 -19.14 20.78
C ASN A 369 4.62 -19.41 20.22
N ALA A 370 5.50 -18.40 20.22
CA ALA A 370 6.84 -18.55 19.68
C ALA A 370 7.83 -19.14 20.71
N GLU A 371 8.60 -20.12 20.27
CA GLU A 371 9.69 -20.70 21.04
C GLU A 371 10.99 -19.93 20.78
N LYS A 372 11.69 -19.58 21.87
CA LYS A 372 13.00 -18.96 21.78
C LYS A 372 14.06 -19.98 21.39
N MET A 373 14.78 -19.72 20.31
CA MET A 373 15.96 -20.50 19.94
C MET A 373 17.16 -20.18 20.85
N ASN A 374 17.90 -21.22 21.23
CA ASN A 374 19.08 -21.13 22.11
C ASN A 374 20.41 -21.02 21.35
N THR A 375 20.41 -21.22 20.04
CA THR A 375 21.59 -21.15 19.17
C THR A 375 21.65 -19.81 18.45
N THR A 376 22.83 -19.28 18.15
CA THR A 376 22.98 -18.05 17.32
C THR A 376 23.17 -18.34 15.82
N SER A 377 23.36 -19.61 15.45
CA SER A 377 23.53 -20.06 14.07
C SER A 377 22.20 -20.13 13.31
N ALA A 378 22.28 -19.99 11.98
CA ALA A 378 21.12 -20.14 11.10
C ALA A 378 20.46 -21.52 11.29
N PRO A 379 19.13 -21.60 11.45
CA PRO A 379 18.43 -22.86 11.58
C PRO A 379 18.52 -23.73 10.32
N GLY A 380 18.47 -25.04 10.52
CA GLY A 380 18.28 -26.02 9.45
C GLY A 380 16.89 -25.94 8.82
N ASP A 381 16.72 -26.62 7.69
CA ASP A 381 15.46 -26.64 6.95
C ASP A 381 14.33 -27.36 7.69
N ASP A 382 14.68 -28.22 8.66
CA ASP A 382 13.77 -28.84 9.61
C ASP A 382 13.03 -27.80 10.47
N VAL A 383 13.76 -26.82 11.03
CA VAL A 383 13.16 -25.74 11.83
C VAL A 383 12.42 -24.74 10.96
N LYS A 384 12.94 -24.43 9.75
CA LYS A 384 12.26 -23.52 8.80
C LYS A 384 10.94 -24.05 8.27
N ASN A 385 10.79 -25.37 8.16
CA ASN A 385 9.59 -26.03 7.66
C ASN A 385 8.69 -26.58 8.77
N ALA A 386 9.10 -26.47 10.04
CA ALA A 386 8.28 -26.84 11.19
C ALA A 386 6.98 -26.02 11.22
N PRO A 387 5.85 -26.60 11.69
CA PRO A 387 4.58 -25.88 11.78
C PRO A 387 4.56 -24.82 12.89
N GLY A 388 5.52 -24.88 13.83
CA GLY A 388 5.62 -23.95 14.96
C GLY A 388 6.16 -22.56 14.59
N GLN A 389 6.33 -21.74 15.62
CA GLN A 389 6.97 -20.43 15.56
C GLN A 389 8.25 -20.47 16.38
N CYS A 390 9.41 -20.24 15.76
CA CYS A 390 10.70 -20.17 16.42
C CYS A 390 11.35 -18.80 16.21
N ILE A 391 11.76 -18.12 17.28
CA ILE A 391 12.42 -16.81 17.22
C ILE A 391 13.87 -16.91 17.67
N LEU A 392 14.75 -16.37 16.84
CA LEU A 392 16.17 -16.26 17.09
C LEU A 392 16.55 -14.79 17.34
N GLY A 393 16.99 -14.42 18.55
CA GLY A 393 17.41 -13.06 18.87
C GLY A 393 18.88 -12.97 19.32
N HIS A 394 19.69 -12.11 18.70
CA HIS A 394 21.04 -11.80 19.18
C HIS A 394 21.42 -10.33 18.95
N SER A 395 22.30 -9.78 19.79
CA SER A 395 22.83 -8.42 19.61
C SER A 395 23.78 -8.38 18.42
N SER A 396 23.57 -7.40 17.55
CA SER A 396 24.49 -7.09 16.46
C SER A 396 25.35 -5.88 16.86
N HIS A 397 26.68 -6.04 16.85
CA HIS A 397 27.58 -4.91 17.03
C HIS A 397 27.69 -4.22 15.66
N GLY A 398 27.11 -3.02 15.56
CA GLY A 398 26.83 -2.35 14.29
C GLY A 398 27.99 -2.34 13.29
N ALA A 399 27.76 -2.95 12.13
CA ALA A 399 28.37 -2.57 10.86
C ALA A 399 27.54 -1.47 10.15
N GLY A 400 26.88 -0.61 10.94
CA GLY A 400 25.76 0.23 10.48
C GLY A 400 26.13 1.60 9.91
N HIS A 401 27.42 1.94 9.76
CA HIS A 401 27.80 3.25 9.22
C HIS A 401 27.74 3.33 7.67
N GLU A 402 27.53 2.23 6.95
CA GLU A 402 27.60 2.21 5.47
C GLU A 402 26.29 1.82 4.75
N GLN A 403 25.16 1.62 5.44
CA GLN A 403 23.91 1.16 4.80
C GLN A 403 22.65 2.00 5.09
N HIS A 404 22.78 3.29 5.40
CA HIS A 404 21.61 4.19 5.47
C HIS A 404 21.08 4.65 4.10
N CYS A 405 21.73 4.24 3.01
CA CYS A 405 21.22 4.48 1.66
C CYS A 405 20.31 3.33 1.21
N GLY A 406 19.00 3.44 1.47
CA GLY A 406 17.98 2.88 0.58
C GLY A 406 17.03 1.82 1.13
N HIS A 407 17.10 1.43 2.40
CA HIS A 407 16.14 0.50 3.01
C HIS A 407 15.47 1.14 4.24
N LEU A 408 14.16 1.32 4.15
CA LEU A 408 13.32 1.66 5.32
C LEU A 408 13.40 0.50 6.30
N SER A 409 13.71 0.80 7.55
CA SER A 409 13.59 -0.17 8.62
C SER A 409 12.12 -0.20 9.07
N PRO A 410 11.48 -1.37 9.14
CA PRO A 410 10.13 -1.49 9.66
C PRO A 410 10.02 -1.12 11.13
#